data_AF-A0A8C5DJ04-F1
#
_entry.id   AF-A0A8C5DJ04-F1
#
_cell.length_a   1.000
_cell.length_b   1.000
_cell.length_c   1.000
_cell.angle_alpha   90.00
_cell.angle_beta   90.00
_cell.angle_gamma   90.00
#
_symmetry.space_group_name_H-M   'P 1'
#
loop_
_entity.id
_entity.type
_entity.pdbx_description
1 polymer ?
#
loop_
_entity_poly.entity_id
_entity_poly.type
_entity_poly.pdbx_seq_one_letter_code
_entity_poly.pdbx_strand_id
1 'polypeptide(L)'
;MSYGERPYWDMSNQDVINAIEQDYRLPPPPECPASLHALMLDCWQKERANRPRFCDVVAALDRLIRNPASLKVTHVTQPLLDQRTPPPLSACSSVSDWLRALKMERYEQSFLQAGLVDLDVVSQLSTDDLLRVGVTLAGHQKKILSSIQTLRTHQAPPLLLY
;
A
#
# COMPACT_ATOMS: atom_id res chain seq x y z
N MET A 1 -7.14 -0.22 -5.47
CA MET A 1 -7.89 0.48 -4.43
C MET A 1 -7.00 0.71 -3.21
N SER A 2 -7.23 1.81 -2.46
CA SER A 2 -6.46 2.20 -1.26
C SER A 2 -6.99 1.65 0.07
N TYR A 3 -8.19 1.03 0.09
CA TYR A 3 -8.78 0.36 1.25
C TYR A 3 -8.67 1.11 2.61
N GLY A 4 -8.78 2.45 2.59
CA GLY A 4 -8.74 3.27 3.81
C GLY A 4 -7.34 3.67 4.31
N GLU A 5 -6.31 3.61 3.45
CA GLU A 5 -4.99 4.17 3.77
C GLU A 5 -5.05 5.65 4.17
N ARG A 6 -4.22 6.03 5.15
CA ARG A 6 -4.10 7.42 5.63
C ARG A 6 -3.50 8.30 4.51
N PRO A 7 -4.16 9.40 4.09
CA PRO A 7 -3.59 10.36 3.15
C PRO A 7 -2.29 10.97 3.69
N TYR A 8 -1.27 11.11 2.83
CA TYR A 8 0.03 11.71 3.17
C TYR A 8 0.65 11.14 4.46
N TRP A 9 0.56 9.82 4.64
CA TRP A 9 0.85 9.19 5.92
C TRP A 9 2.31 9.36 6.36
N ASP A 10 3.22 9.66 5.44
CA ASP A 10 4.66 9.83 5.64
C ASP A 10 5.05 11.27 5.93
N MET A 11 4.09 12.19 5.92
CA MET A 11 4.32 13.62 6.01
C MET A 11 3.77 14.19 7.32
N SER A 12 4.45 15.22 7.86
CA SER A 12 3.90 16.06 8.92
C SER A 12 2.82 16.99 8.35
N ASN A 13 1.96 17.55 9.22
CA ASN A 13 0.94 18.51 8.76
C ASN A 13 1.55 19.71 8.01
N GLN A 14 2.73 20.18 8.43
CA GLN A 14 3.42 21.29 7.77
C GLN A 14 3.93 20.89 6.39
N ASP A 15 4.50 19.69 6.25
CA ASP A 15 4.99 19.18 4.97
C ASP A 15 3.82 18.98 3.99
N VAL A 16 2.67 18.51 4.47
CA VAL A 16 1.45 18.36 3.66
C VAL A 16 1.02 19.71 3.09
N ILE A 17 1.00 20.76 3.91
CA ILE A 17 0.66 22.12 3.44
C ILE A 17 1.64 22.54 2.34
N ASN A 18 2.94 22.44 2.61
CA ASN A 18 3.99 22.84 1.65
C ASN A 18 3.89 22.08 0.32
N ALA A 19 3.61 20.77 0.38
CA ALA A 19 3.49 19.94 -0.81
C ALA A 19 2.24 20.30 -1.63
N ILE A 20 1.10 20.57 -0.98
CA ILE A 20 -0.11 21.01 -1.67
C ILE A 20 0.12 22.36 -2.37
N GLU A 21 0.84 23.29 -1.72
CA GLU A 21 1.20 24.60 -2.29
C GLU A 21 2.10 24.48 -3.51
N GLN A 22 3.01 23.50 -3.51
CA GLN A 22 3.88 23.11 -4.63
C GLN A 22 3.18 22.22 -5.68
N ASP A 23 1.85 22.14 -5.62
CA ASP A 23 1.01 21.37 -6.55
C ASP A 23 1.25 19.84 -6.54
N TYR A 24 1.92 19.32 -5.51
CA TYR A 24 1.97 17.89 -5.27
C TYR A 24 0.58 17.36 -4.90
N ARG A 25 0.22 16.19 -5.47
CA ARG A 25 -1.00 15.45 -5.20
C ARG A 25 -0.68 13.98 -5.02
N LEU A 26 -1.57 13.26 -4.34
CA LEU A 26 -1.35 11.83 -4.08
C LEU A 26 -1.28 11.04 -5.40
N PRO A 27 -0.34 10.08 -5.49
CA PRO A 27 -0.27 9.17 -6.62
C PRO A 27 -1.52 8.27 -6.68
N PRO A 28 -1.80 7.65 -7.84
CA PRO A 28 -2.89 6.68 -7.94
C PRO A 28 -2.65 5.51 -6.99
N PRO A 29 -3.67 5.05 -6.24
CA PRO A 29 -3.57 3.82 -5.48
C PRO A 29 -3.25 2.60 -6.38
N PRO A 30 -2.72 1.49 -5.82
CA PRO A 30 -2.51 0.26 -6.58
C PRO A 30 -3.81 -0.19 -7.25
N GLU A 31 -3.79 -0.67 -8.50
CA GLU A 31 -5.01 -1.07 -9.22
C GLU A 31 -6.08 0.04 -9.35
N CYS A 32 -5.69 1.32 -9.32
CA CYS A 32 -6.62 2.42 -9.59
C CYS A 32 -6.70 2.69 -11.10
N PRO A 33 -7.89 2.69 -11.70
CA PRO A 33 -8.04 3.06 -13.12
C PRO A 33 -7.63 4.52 -13.37
N ALA A 34 -6.94 4.78 -14.48
CA ALA A 34 -6.44 6.11 -14.82
C ALA A 34 -7.58 7.15 -14.90
N SER A 35 -8.73 6.76 -15.43
CA SER A 35 -9.95 7.59 -15.51
C SER A 35 -10.48 8.01 -14.13
N LEU A 36 -10.37 7.14 -13.13
CA LEU A 36 -10.79 7.42 -11.77
C LEU A 36 -9.78 8.33 -11.04
N HIS A 37 -8.48 8.09 -11.22
CA HIS A 37 -7.45 8.98 -10.67
C HIS A 37 -7.50 10.38 -11.30
N ALA A 38 -7.75 10.49 -12.60
CA ALA A 38 -7.98 11.77 -13.26
C ALA A 38 -9.13 12.56 -12.61
N LEU A 39 -10.26 11.89 -12.33
CA LEU A 39 -11.38 12.53 -11.61
C LEU A 39 -10.99 12.99 -10.20
N MET A 40 -10.11 12.25 -9.50
CA MET A 40 -9.57 12.70 -8.21
C MET A 40 -8.72 13.98 -8.37
N LEU A 41 -7.86 14.03 -9.40
CA LEU A 41 -7.05 15.22 -9.69
C LEU A 41 -7.91 16.42 -10.07
N ASP A 42 -9.00 16.22 -10.81
CA ASP A 42 -9.99 17.27 -11.10
C ASP A 42 -10.63 17.81 -9.81
N CYS A 43 -10.93 16.94 -8.85
CA CYS A 43 -11.41 17.35 -7.52
C CYS A 43 -10.35 18.14 -6.72
N TRP A 44 -9.06 17.92 -6.98
CA TRP A 44 -7.94 18.52 -6.27
C TRP A 44 -7.27 19.69 -6.99
N GLN A 45 -7.96 20.30 -7.96
CA GLN A 45 -7.50 21.52 -8.63
C GLN A 45 -7.20 22.63 -7.62
N LYS A 46 -6.07 23.35 -7.83
CA LYS A 46 -5.63 24.45 -6.97
C LYS A 46 -6.71 25.52 -6.87
N GLU A 47 -7.18 25.99 -8.00
CA GLU A 47 -8.29 26.94 -8.09
C GLU A 47 -9.63 26.24 -7.87
N ARG A 48 -10.40 26.73 -6.89
CA ARG A 48 -11.72 26.17 -6.56
C ARG A 48 -12.71 26.21 -7.73
N ALA A 49 -12.57 27.19 -8.63
CA ALA A 49 -13.46 27.38 -9.77
C ALA A 49 -13.31 26.30 -10.84
N ASN A 50 -12.14 25.63 -10.87
CA ASN A 50 -11.83 24.57 -11.83
C ASN A 50 -12.25 23.19 -11.33
N ARG A 51 -12.73 23.08 -10.09
CA ARG A 51 -13.20 21.81 -9.51
C ARG A 51 -14.60 21.49 -10.03
N PRO A 52 -14.90 20.23 -10.38
CA PRO A 52 -16.23 19.82 -10.80
C PRO A 52 -17.24 20.00 -9.66
N ARG A 53 -18.49 20.31 -10.00
CA ARG A 53 -19.57 20.27 -9.01
C ARG A 53 -19.98 18.83 -8.75
N PHE A 54 -20.68 18.59 -7.65
CA PHE A 54 -21.15 17.24 -7.31
C PHE A 54 -22.00 16.60 -8.42
N CYS A 55 -22.85 17.36 -9.12
CA CYS A 55 -23.60 16.84 -10.27
C CYS A 55 -22.69 16.30 -11.38
N ASP A 56 -21.57 16.97 -11.63
CA ASP A 56 -20.61 16.61 -12.68
C ASP A 56 -19.81 15.36 -12.27
N VAL A 57 -19.45 15.25 -10.98
CA VAL A 57 -18.81 14.05 -10.40
C VAL A 57 -19.73 12.83 -10.51
N VAL A 58 -21.00 12.97 -10.13
CA VAL A 58 -21.98 11.88 -10.24
C VAL A 58 -22.14 11.44 -11.70
N ALA A 59 -22.30 12.40 -12.61
CA ALA A 59 -22.41 12.10 -14.04
C ALA A 59 -21.14 11.42 -14.60
N ALA A 60 -19.95 11.80 -14.13
CA ALA A 60 -18.70 11.17 -14.52
C ALA A 60 -18.61 9.72 -14.03
N LEU A 61 -18.87 9.46 -12.75
CA LEU A 61 -18.87 8.12 -12.18
C LEU A 61 -19.90 7.22 -12.87
N ASP A 62 -21.08 7.74 -13.15
CA ASP A 62 -22.16 7.04 -13.83
C ASP A 62 -21.80 6.64 -15.28
N ARG A 63 -21.06 7.48 -16.00
CA ARG A 63 -20.44 7.11 -17.29
C ARG A 63 -19.41 6.00 -17.15
N LEU A 64 -18.56 6.05 -16.12
CA LEU A 64 -17.53 5.02 -15.89
C LEU A 64 -18.17 3.66 -15.56
N ILE A 65 -19.22 3.64 -14.73
CA ILE A 65 -19.94 2.41 -14.37
C ILE A 65 -20.63 1.79 -15.59
N ARG A 66 -21.22 2.61 -16.47
CA ARG A 66 -21.85 2.13 -17.71
C ARG A 66 -20.86 1.65 -18.77
N ASN A 67 -19.58 2.03 -18.67
CA ASN A 67 -18.53 1.59 -19.56
C ASN A 67 -17.36 0.96 -18.77
N PRO A 68 -17.49 -0.32 -18.34
CA PRO A 68 -16.48 -0.97 -17.51
C PRO A 68 -15.11 -1.12 -18.20
N ALA A 69 -15.03 -1.01 -19.53
CA ALA A 69 -13.73 -0.99 -20.22
C ALA A 69 -12.87 0.22 -19.84
N SER A 70 -13.50 1.34 -19.46
CA SER A 70 -12.80 2.56 -18.99
C SER A 70 -12.20 2.43 -17.59
N LEU A 71 -12.56 1.37 -16.85
CA LEU A 71 -12.05 1.05 -15.53
C LEU A 71 -10.91 0.02 -15.59
N LYS A 72 -10.43 -0.33 -16.79
CA LYS A 72 -9.27 -1.22 -16.92
C LYS A 72 -8.01 -0.47 -16.47
N VAL A 73 -7.26 -1.09 -15.58
CA VAL A 73 -5.97 -0.57 -15.10
C VAL A 73 -4.99 -0.62 -16.26
N THR A 74 -4.69 0.55 -16.82
CA THR A 74 -3.59 0.69 -17.77
C THR A 74 -2.35 0.96 -16.93
N HIS A 75 -1.40 0.04 -16.91
CA HIS A 75 -0.12 0.28 -16.26
C HIS A 75 0.56 1.45 -16.96
N VAL A 76 0.50 2.64 -16.36
CA VAL A 76 1.42 3.72 -16.70
C VAL A 76 2.78 3.26 -16.19
N THR A 77 3.64 2.84 -17.11
CA THR A 77 5.04 2.56 -16.83
C THR A 77 5.68 3.84 -16.31
N GLN A 78 5.79 3.98 -14.99
CA GLN A 78 6.73 4.94 -14.41
C GLN A 78 8.15 4.45 -14.73
N PRO A 79 9.06 5.33 -15.19
CA PRO A 79 10.44 4.95 -15.43
C PRO A 79 11.17 4.74 -14.09
N LEU A 80 11.70 3.53 -13.95
CA LEU A 80 12.93 3.19 -13.23
C LEU A 80 13.00 3.48 -11.71
N LEU A 81 12.37 2.61 -10.90
CA LEU A 81 13.10 1.86 -9.88
C LEU A 81 12.34 0.56 -9.55
N ASP A 82 12.98 -0.56 -9.88
CA ASP A 82 12.77 -1.90 -9.31
C ASP A 82 11.43 -2.63 -9.56
N GLN A 83 11.16 -2.97 -10.82
CA GLN A 83 10.14 -3.98 -11.19
C GLN A 83 10.66 -5.42 -11.03
N ARG A 84 11.03 -5.82 -9.82
CA ARG A 84 10.99 -7.25 -9.48
C ARG A 84 9.58 -7.55 -9.02
N THR A 85 8.84 -8.29 -9.84
CA THR A 85 7.59 -8.93 -9.45
C THR A 85 7.78 -9.53 -8.06
N PRO A 86 7.02 -9.14 -7.02
CA PRO A 86 7.25 -9.64 -5.69
C PRO A 86 7.12 -11.16 -5.71
N PRO A 87 8.09 -11.92 -5.16
CA PRO A 87 7.95 -13.36 -5.08
C PRO A 87 6.67 -13.71 -4.32
N PRO A 88 5.98 -14.81 -4.69
CA PRO A 88 4.90 -15.34 -3.85
C PRO A 88 5.44 -15.54 -2.43
N LEU A 89 4.60 -15.35 -1.40
CA LEU A 89 5.02 -15.40 0.01
C LEU A 89 5.78 -16.70 0.37
N SER A 90 5.54 -17.78 -0.36
CA SER A 90 6.22 -19.08 -0.26
C SER A 90 7.66 -19.11 -0.79
N ALA A 91 8.13 -18.03 -1.43
CA ALA A 91 9.45 -17.91 -2.06
C ALA A 91 10.27 -16.73 -1.50
N CYS A 92 9.77 -16.03 -0.48
CA CYS A 92 10.52 -14.96 0.19
C CYS A 92 11.70 -15.58 0.96
N SER A 93 12.94 -15.22 0.60
CA SER A 93 14.16 -15.65 1.30
C SER A 93 14.68 -14.61 2.28
N SER A 94 14.07 -13.42 2.34
CA SER A 94 14.48 -12.32 3.19
C SER A 94 13.29 -11.55 3.76
N VAL A 95 13.50 -10.84 4.87
CA VAL A 95 12.49 -9.93 5.45
C VAL A 95 12.15 -8.79 4.49
N SER A 96 13.12 -8.30 3.70
CA SER A 96 12.90 -7.30 2.65
C SER A 96 11.90 -7.80 1.60
N ASP A 97 12.12 -9.01 1.07
CA ASP A 97 11.24 -9.60 0.06
C ASP A 97 9.85 -9.89 0.61
N TRP A 98 9.77 -10.34 1.86
CA TRP A 98 8.50 -10.58 2.54
C TRP A 98 7.71 -9.29 2.74
N LEU A 99 8.34 -8.23 3.22
CA LEU A 99 7.70 -6.92 3.36
C LEU A 99 7.26 -6.38 1.99
N ARG A 100 8.09 -6.49 0.96
CA ARG A 100 7.74 -6.07 -0.41
C ARG A 100 6.58 -6.88 -0.99
N ALA A 101 6.54 -8.19 -0.77
CA ALA A 101 5.41 -9.04 -1.16
C ALA A 101 4.11 -8.65 -0.45
N LEU A 102 4.19 -8.16 0.79
CA LEU A 102 3.06 -7.62 1.54
C LEU A 102 2.71 -6.17 1.20
N LYS A 103 3.47 -5.51 0.34
CA LYS A 103 3.40 -4.04 0.13
C LYS A 103 3.58 -3.27 1.45
N MET A 104 4.58 -3.68 2.22
CA MET A 104 4.99 -3.19 3.54
C MET A 104 6.48 -2.85 3.58
N GLU A 105 7.16 -2.74 2.43
CA GLU A 105 8.60 -2.45 2.25
C GLU A 105 9.05 -1.16 2.95
N ARG A 106 8.14 -0.22 3.16
CA ARG A 106 8.38 0.99 3.96
C ARG A 106 8.80 0.72 5.42
N TYR A 107 8.52 -0.46 5.96
CA TYR A 107 8.96 -0.87 7.31
C TYR A 107 10.31 -1.57 7.31
N GLU A 108 10.93 -1.80 6.14
CA GLU A 108 12.18 -2.56 6.02
C GLU A 108 13.30 -1.98 6.89
N GLN A 109 13.49 -0.66 6.86
CA GLN A 109 14.49 0.01 7.70
C GLN A 109 14.18 -0.12 9.19
N SER A 110 12.90 -0.06 9.58
CA SER A 110 12.49 -0.23 10.98
C SER A 110 12.76 -1.65 11.48
N PHE A 111 12.46 -2.66 10.67
CA PHE A 111 12.76 -4.06 10.98
C PHE A 111 14.28 -4.28 11.06
N LEU A 112 15.05 -3.73 10.12
CA LEU A 112 16.51 -3.82 10.11
C LEU A 112 17.13 -3.17 11.36
N GLN A 113 16.69 -1.96 11.73
CA GLN A 113 17.16 -1.27 12.94
C GLN A 113 16.80 -2.01 14.23
N ALA A 114 15.67 -2.72 14.24
CA ALA A 114 15.27 -3.59 15.34
C ALA A 114 15.99 -4.96 15.34
N GLY A 115 16.88 -5.23 14.38
CA GLY A 115 17.58 -6.51 14.25
C GLY A 115 16.71 -7.66 13.71
N LEU A 116 15.52 -7.34 13.18
CA LEU A 116 14.56 -8.31 12.64
C LEU A 116 14.88 -8.62 11.18
N VAL A 117 16.01 -9.29 10.97
CA VAL A 117 16.53 -9.64 9.63
C VAL A 117 16.20 -11.07 9.19
N ASP A 118 15.69 -11.89 10.11
CA ASP A 118 15.42 -13.32 9.91
C ASP A 118 13.91 -13.60 9.94
N LEU A 119 13.41 -14.36 8.95
CA LEU A 119 11.99 -14.71 8.85
C LEU A 119 11.53 -15.63 9.99
N ASP A 120 12.42 -16.43 10.57
CA ASP A 120 12.12 -17.28 11.72
C ASP A 120 11.88 -16.45 12.98
N VAL A 121 12.60 -15.34 13.14
CA VAL A 121 12.37 -14.38 14.23
C VAL A 121 11.08 -13.59 13.98
N VAL A 122 10.88 -13.13 12.74
CA VAL A 122 9.67 -12.41 12.34
C VAL A 122 8.41 -13.26 12.54
N SER A 123 8.49 -14.59 12.32
CA SER A 123 7.35 -15.48 12.52
C SER A 123 6.89 -15.53 13.98
N GLN A 124 7.69 -15.08 14.95
CA GLN A 124 7.32 -15.08 16.37
C GLN A 124 6.76 -13.75 16.88
N LEU A 125 6.75 -12.70 16.05
CA LEU A 125 6.35 -11.36 16.50
C LEU A 125 4.88 -11.28 16.92
N SER A 126 4.65 -10.52 17.98
CA SER A 126 3.34 -10.16 18.50
C SER A 126 2.94 -8.75 18.05
N THR A 127 1.70 -8.35 18.36
CA THR A 127 1.23 -6.98 18.11
C THR A 127 2.06 -5.93 18.88
N ASP A 128 2.51 -6.26 20.09
CA ASP A 128 3.35 -5.37 20.91
C ASP A 128 4.73 -5.14 20.28
N ASP A 129 5.31 -6.19 19.68
CA ASP A 129 6.59 -6.08 18.97
C ASP A 129 6.46 -5.21 17.71
N LEU A 130 5.36 -5.38 16.96
CA LEU A 130 5.09 -4.53 15.80
C LEU A 130 4.93 -3.05 16.19
N LEU A 131 4.32 -2.77 17.34
CA LEU A 131 4.24 -1.41 17.88
C LEU A 131 5.63 -0.85 18.22
N ARG A 132 6.50 -1.64 18.87
CA ARG A 132 7.88 -1.24 19.18
C ARG A 132 8.72 -0.96 17.94
N VAL A 133 8.48 -1.70 16.86
CA VAL A 133 9.15 -1.52 15.56
C VAL A 133 8.56 -0.31 14.80
N GLY A 134 7.50 0.32 15.29
CA GLY A 134 6.90 1.51 14.66
C GLY A 134 5.76 1.22 13.67
N VAL A 135 5.24 0.00 13.66
CA VAL A 135 4.02 -0.38 12.92
C VAL A 135 2.79 -0.01 13.77
N THR A 136 2.42 1.26 13.77
CA THR A 136 1.32 1.78 14.64
C THR A 136 -0.07 1.71 14.02
N LEU A 137 -0.18 1.57 12.69
CA LEU A 137 -1.47 1.52 12.01
C LEU A 137 -2.11 0.13 12.16
N ALA A 138 -3.31 0.07 12.72
CA ALA A 138 -4.04 -1.19 12.97
C ALA A 138 -4.23 -2.05 11.71
N GLY A 139 -4.47 -1.43 10.56
CA GLY A 139 -4.56 -2.14 9.27
C GLY A 139 -3.25 -2.81 8.86
N HIS A 140 -2.11 -2.14 9.09
CA HIS A 140 -0.80 -2.69 8.78
C HIS A 140 -0.42 -3.80 9.76
N GLN A 141 -0.69 -3.61 11.05
CA GLN A 141 -0.54 -4.65 12.07
C GLN A 141 -1.32 -5.91 11.67
N LYS A 142 -2.61 -5.77 11.32
CA LYS A 142 -3.44 -6.90 10.89
C LYS A 142 -2.87 -7.61 9.67
N LYS A 143 -2.39 -6.87 8.66
CA LYS A 143 -1.82 -7.44 7.44
C LYS A 143 -0.54 -8.21 7.72
N ILE A 144 0.37 -7.63 8.49
CA ILE A 144 1.66 -8.23 8.86
C ILE A 144 1.43 -9.46 9.75
N LEU A 145 0.57 -9.37 10.77
CA LEU A 145 0.23 -10.50 11.66
C LEU A 145 -0.45 -11.65 10.91
N SER A 146 -1.33 -11.36 9.96
CA SER A 146 -1.95 -12.40 9.12
C SER A 146 -0.90 -13.15 8.30
N SER A 147 0.10 -12.44 7.78
CA SER A 147 1.19 -13.08 7.02
C SER A 147 2.13 -13.88 7.92
N ILE A 148 2.41 -13.40 9.13
CA ILE A 148 3.16 -14.14 10.16
C ILE A 148 2.48 -15.49 10.46
N GLN A 149 1.15 -15.52 10.56
CA GLN A 149 0.41 -16.78 10.75
C GLN A 149 0.65 -17.76 9.59
N THR A 150 0.70 -17.26 8.35
CA THR A 150 1.03 -18.08 7.17
C THR A 150 2.47 -18.61 7.22
N LEU A 151 3.45 -17.79 7.65
CA LEU A 151 4.84 -18.25 7.84
C LEU A 151 4.92 -19.43 8.83
N ARG A 152 4.18 -19.35 9.95
CA ARG A 152 4.12 -20.44 10.95
C ARG A 152 3.56 -21.74 10.37
N THR A 153 2.56 -21.66 9.49
CA THR A 153 1.99 -22.86 8.87
C THR A 153 2.94 -23.58 7.92
N HIS A 154 3.89 -22.86 7.30
CA HIS A 154 4.91 -23.44 6.43
C HIS A 154 6.15 -23.95 7.18
N GLN A 155 6.32 -23.56 8.45
CA GLN A 155 7.37 -24.09 9.35
C GLN A 155 6.96 -25.35 10.11
N ALA A 156 5.68 -25.79 10.02
CA ALA A 156 5.25 -27.02 10.66
C ALA A 156 5.86 -28.24 9.91
N PRO A 157 6.68 -29.09 10.56
CA PRO A 157 7.14 -30.32 9.92
C PRO A 157 5.91 -31.18 9.57
N PRO A 158 5.91 -31.89 8.44
CA PRO A 158 4.85 -32.83 8.14
C PRO A 158 4.78 -33.83 9.29
N LEU A 159 3.61 -33.93 9.91
CA LEU A 159 3.36 -34.95 10.92
C LEU A 159 3.57 -36.31 10.25
N LEU A 160 4.70 -36.94 10.53
CA LEU A 160 4.94 -38.34 10.19
C LEU A 160 3.94 -39.17 11.00
N LEU A 161 2.82 -39.50 10.37
CA LEU A 161 1.94 -40.56 10.81
C LEU A 161 2.72 -41.87 10.66
N TYR A 162 3.26 -42.37 11.76
CA TYR A 162 3.71 -43.75 11.92
C TYR A 162 2.52 -44.64 12.29
#